data_AF-A0A1C7DLU2-F1
#
_entry.id   AF-A0A1C7DLU2-F1
#
_cell.length_a   1.000
_cell.length_b   1.000
_cell.length_c   1.000
_cell.angle_alpha   90.00
_cell.angle_beta   90.00
_cell.angle_gamma   90.00
#
_symmetry.space_group_name_H-M   'P 1'
#
loop_
_entity.id
_entity.type
_entity.pdbx_description
1 polymer ?
#
loop_
_entity_poly.entity_id
_entity_poly.type
_entity_poly.pdbx_seq_one_letter_code
_entity_poly.pdbx_strand_id
1 'polypeptide(L)'
;MSIIIQKLKQVRTYFSTAKKHERKQVKAFQRIDALKALLIKTVRGYDSKIQELDASHSKALLSYNKQYQAYQNTLSDIRKGLEPDTAKKDAEEALQPFEQIVIEAGEELSTATEYKRQDVLELVQSIKDEEIEYLTAQASAINQEAQEAMILKQRYLDKLQRIADRYGNVMGLEKLMAEASGSVGVHHEMKLSKVISELTKDAPLQSKDISLDIASVTSALR
;
A
#
# COMPACT_ATOMS: atom_id res chain seq x y z
N MET A 1 -24.08 11.85 42.72
CA MET A 1 -23.05 12.03 41.66
C MET A 1 -23.78 12.01 40.31
N SER A 2 -23.69 13.08 39.50
CA SER A 2 -24.57 13.29 38.33
C SER A 2 -24.29 12.31 37.17
N ILE A 3 -25.35 11.71 36.61
CA ILE A 3 -25.35 10.83 35.42
C ILE A 3 -24.60 11.48 34.23
N ILE A 4 -24.66 12.82 34.16
CA ILE A 4 -23.98 13.61 33.12
C ILE A 4 -22.45 13.53 33.27
N ILE A 5 -21.93 13.57 34.51
CA ILE A 5 -20.49 13.46 34.80
C ILE A 5 -19.97 12.06 34.45
N GLN A 6 -20.81 11.03 34.64
CA GLN A 6 -20.47 9.64 34.34
C GLN A 6 -20.42 9.36 32.83
N LYS A 7 -21.38 9.90 32.07
CA LYS A 7 -21.37 9.87 30.59
C LYS A 7 -20.20 10.66 30.01
N LEU A 8 -19.88 11.84 30.55
CA LEU A 8 -18.72 12.62 30.12
C LEU A 8 -17.39 11.92 30.40
N LYS A 9 -17.27 11.20 31.54
CA LYS A 9 -16.10 10.35 31.82
C LYS A 9 -15.96 9.21 30.83
N GLN A 10 -17.05 8.50 30.49
CA GLN A 10 -17.04 7.40 29.52
C GLN A 10 -16.64 7.85 28.12
N VAL A 11 -17.19 8.99 27.67
CA VAL A 11 -16.84 9.60 26.37
C VAL A 11 -15.37 10.05 26.36
N ARG A 12 -14.88 10.64 27.45
CA ARG A 12 -13.46 11.03 27.58
C ARG A 12 -12.52 9.82 27.57
N THR A 13 -12.87 8.72 28.24
CA THR A 13 -12.08 7.48 28.17
C THR A 13 -12.07 6.89 26.77
N TYR A 14 -13.21 6.86 26.08
CA TYR A 14 -13.32 6.38 24.70
C TYR A 14 -12.44 7.18 23.72
N PHE A 15 -12.48 8.52 23.79
CA PHE A 15 -11.61 9.36 22.95
C PHE A 15 -10.12 9.23 23.32
N SER A 16 -9.80 8.99 24.59
CA SER A 16 -8.41 8.79 25.02
C SER A 16 -7.84 7.45 24.55
N THR A 17 -8.65 6.39 24.54
CA THR A 17 -8.26 5.08 24.00
C THR A 17 -8.20 5.12 22.48
N ALA A 18 -9.18 5.73 21.80
CA ALA A 18 -9.17 5.92 20.34
C ALA A 18 -7.90 6.66 19.87
N LYS A 19 -7.56 7.81 20.48
CA LYS A 19 -6.31 8.53 20.15
C LYS A 19 -5.04 7.74 20.42
N LYS A 20 -5.06 6.86 21.43
CA LYS A 20 -3.90 5.98 21.74
C LYS A 20 -3.77 4.87 20.69
N HIS A 21 -4.88 4.31 20.21
CA HIS A 21 -4.92 3.32 19.13
C HIS A 21 -4.48 3.95 17.80
N GLU A 22 -5.01 5.11 17.45
CA GLU A 22 -4.63 5.87 16.25
C GLU A 22 -3.13 6.19 16.22
N ARG A 23 -2.57 6.67 17.34
CA ARG A 23 -1.12 6.90 17.45
C ARG A 23 -0.26 5.65 17.32
N LYS A 24 -0.75 4.49 17.76
CA LYS A 24 -0.05 3.21 17.58
C LYS A 24 -0.10 2.77 16.11
N GLN A 25 -1.26 2.89 15.47
CA GLN A 25 -1.42 2.56 14.05
C GLN A 25 -0.49 3.41 13.17
N VAL A 26 -0.48 4.73 13.36
CA VAL A 26 0.39 5.66 12.62
C VAL A 26 1.87 5.29 12.78
N LYS A 27 2.29 4.90 13.99
CA LYS A 27 3.68 4.47 14.23
C LYS A 27 4.02 3.16 13.52
N ALA A 28 3.12 2.18 13.53
CA ALA A 28 3.33 0.91 12.84
C ALA A 28 3.48 1.10 11.32
N PHE A 29 2.65 1.97 10.72
CA PHE A 29 2.76 2.32 9.30
C PHE A 29 4.08 3.01 8.99
N GLN A 30 4.46 4.02 9.78
CA GLN A 30 5.71 4.75 9.59
C GLN A 30 6.95 3.86 9.68
N ARG A 31 6.97 2.90 10.61
CA ARG A 31 8.11 1.96 10.76
C ARG A 31 8.26 1.06 9.54
N ILE A 32 7.18 0.41 9.11
CA ILE A 32 7.21 -0.47 7.93
C ILE A 32 7.56 0.33 6.67
N ASP A 33 7.04 1.54 6.50
CA ASP A 33 7.35 2.36 5.33
C ASP A 33 8.82 2.82 5.34
N ALA A 34 9.37 3.16 6.50
CA ALA A 34 10.80 3.46 6.64
C ALA A 34 11.68 2.24 6.32
N LEU A 35 11.33 1.06 6.83
CA LEU A 35 12.05 -0.19 6.55
C LEU A 35 11.97 -0.58 5.07
N LYS A 36 10.81 -0.42 4.42
CA LYS A 36 10.65 -0.61 2.97
C LYS A 36 11.55 0.35 2.17
N ALA A 37 11.53 1.63 2.51
CA ALA A 37 12.36 2.63 1.84
C ALA A 37 13.85 2.33 2.02
N LEU A 38 14.25 1.92 3.22
CA LEU A 38 15.61 1.51 3.52
C LEU A 38 16.01 0.28 2.70
N LEU A 39 15.18 -0.77 2.65
CA LEU A 39 15.43 -1.97 1.85
C LEU A 39 15.63 -1.64 0.35
N ILE A 40 14.75 -0.82 -0.23
CA ILE A 40 14.87 -0.39 -1.63
C ILE A 40 16.18 0.36 -1.86
N LYS A 41 16.54 1.28 -0.96
CA LYS A 41 17.77 2.05 -1.04
C LYS A 41 19.01 1.17 -0.92
N THR A 42 19.02 0.25 0.05
CA THR A 42 20.11 -0.69 0.30
C THR A 42 20.35 -1.58 -0.92
N VAL A 43 19.30 -2.20 -1.46
CA VAL A 43 19.41 -3.05 -2.66
C VAL A 43 19.98 -2.27 -3.83
N ARG A 44 19.43 -1.09 -4.14
CA ARG A 44 19.92 -0.26 -5.25
C ARG A 44 21.36 0.20 -5.05
N GLY A 45 21.74 0.57 -3.83
CA GLY A 45 23.10 1.01 -3.51
C GLY A 45 24.12 -0.10 -3.74
N TYR A 46 23.84 -1.31 -3.22
CA TYR A 46 24.71 -2.46 -3.44
C TYR A 46 24.72 -2.90 -4.90
N ASP A 47 23.57 -2.91 -5.61
CA ASP A 47 23.52 -3.28 -7.03
C ASP A 47 24.42 -2.39 -7.88
N SER A 48 24.34 -1.06 -7.67
CA SER A 48 25.20 -0.11 -8.36
C SER A 48 26.68 -0.39 -8.05
N LYS A 49 27.02 -0.64 -6.78
CA LYS A 49 28.41 -0.85 -6.38
C LYS A 49 28.97 -2.18 -6.89
N ILE A 50 28.17 -3.24 -6.85
CA ILE A 50 28.52 -4.57 -7.39
C ILE A 50 28.74 -4.47 -8.90
N GLN A 51 27.91 -3.72 -9.63
CA GLN A 51 28.10 -3.50 -11.06
C GLN A 51 29.44 -2.80 -11.38
N GLU A 52 29.83 -1.80 -10.59
CA GLU A 52 31.14 -1.15 -10.72
C GLU A 52 32.31 -2.11 -10.44
N LEU A 53 32.20 -2.90 -9.37
CA LEU A 53 33.23 -3.88 -8.98
C LEU A 53 33.35 -5.00 -10.01
N ASP A 54 32.23 -5.48 -10.55
CA ASP A 54 32.21 -6.50 -11.59
C ASP A 54 32.86 -6.01 -12.90
N ALA A 55 32.62 -4.75 -13.27
CA ALA A 55 33.31 -4.11 -14.40
C ALA A 55 34.82 -3.98 -14.14
N SER A 56 35.22 -3.63 -12.91
CA SER A 56 36.63 -3.55 -12.51
C SER A 56 37.32 -4.92 -12.57
N HIS A 57 36.69 -5.94 -11.98
CA HIS A 57 37.16 -7.32 -12.00
C HIS A 57 37.27 -7.87 -13.43
N SER A 58 36.28 -7.60 -14.29
CA SER A 58 36.32 -7.97 -15.71
C SER A 58 37.50 -7.33 -16.45
N LYS A 59 37.80 -6.06 -16.15
CA LYS A 59 38.95 -5.35 -16.73
C LYS A 59 40.29 -5.91 -16.21
N ALA A 60 40.36 -6.26 -14.93
CA ALA A 60 41.52 -6.92 -14.33
C ALA A 60 41.78 -8.28 -15.00
N LEU A 61 40.74 -9.10 -15.16
CA LEU A 61 40.81 -10.40 -15.85
C LEU A 61 41.31 -10.26 -17.29
N LEU A 62 40.82 -9.26 -18.02
CA LEU A 62 41.27 -9.03 -19.40
C LEU A 62 42.75 -8.66 -19.46
N SER A 63 43.21 -7.84 -18.50
CA SER A 63 44.62 -7.43 -18.41
C SER A 63 45.52 -8.61 -18.02
N TYR A 64 45.10 -9.42 -17.05
CA TYR A 64 45.77 -10.65 -16.66
C TYR A 64 45.85 -11.63 -17.84
N ASN A 65 44.75 -11.88 -18.55
CA ASN A 65 44.74 -12.79 -19.69
C ASN A 65 45.71 -12.35 -20.81
N LYS A 66 45.79 -11.03 -21.07
CA LYS A 66 46.76 -10.49 -22.02
C LYS A 66 48.20 -10.76 -21.57
N GLN A 67 48.51 -10.54 -20.30
CA GLN A 67 49.85 -10.77 -19.76
C GLN A 67 50.18 -12.27 -19.70
N TYR A 68 49.19 -13.11 -19.39
CA TYR A 68 49.33 -14.56 -19.39
C TYR A 68 49.61 -15.11 -20.79
N GLN A 69 48.97 -14.56 -21.84
CA GLN A 69 49.33 -14.89 -23.22
C GLN A 69 50.76 -14.49 -23.56
N ALA A 70 51.23 -13.32 -23.09
CA ALA A 70 52.63 -12.92 -23.28
C ALA A 70 53.59 -13.89 -22.58
N TYR A 71 53.29 -14.30 -21.35
CA TYR A 71 54.03 -15.34 -20.63
C TYR A 71 54.07 -16.67 -21.41
N GLN A 72 52.94 -17.11 -21.97
CA GLN A 72 52.91 -18.33 -22.79
C GLN A 72 53.75 -18.21 -24.07
N ASN A 73 53.82 -17.02 -24.68
CA ASN A 73 54.68 -16.77 -25.83
C ASN A 73 56.16 -16.86 -25.45
N THR A 74 56.58 -16.21 -24.35
CA THR A 74 57.94 -16.32 -23.81
C THR A 74 58.31 -17.79 -23.55
N LEU A 75 57.43 -18.57 -22.92
CA LEU A 75 57.67 -20.01 -22.73
C LEU A 75 57.82 -20.78 -24.05
N SER A 76 57.05 -20.40 -25.08
CA SER A 76 57.16 -20.99 -26.42
C SER A 76 58.52 -20.69 -27.05
N ASP A 77 59.00 -19.45 -26.90
CA ASP A 77 60.23 -18.97 -27.53
C ASP A 77 61.48 -19.49 -26.82
N ILE A 78 61.44 -19.65 -25.49
CA ILE A 78 62.46 -20.39 -24.72
C ILE A 78 62.57 -21.83 -25.23
N ARG A 79 61.44 -22.54 -25.43
CA ARG A 79 61.45 -23.92 -25.96
C ARG A 79 62.03 -24.03 -27.36
N LYS A 80 61.93 -22.98 -28.17
CA LYS A 80 62.53 -22.89 -29.50
C LYS A 80 64.00 -22.44 -29.47
N GLY A 81 64.54 -22.11 -28.29
CA GLY A 81 65.89 -21.56 -28.14
C GLY A 81 66.04 -20.11 -28.62
N LEU A 82 64.94 -19.37 -28.73
CA LEU A 82 64.94 -17.96 -29.15
C LEU A 82 65.14 -16.98 -27.99
N GLU A 83 64.87 -17.40 -26.75
CA GLU A 83 65.10 -16.63 -25.54
C GLU A 83 65.86 -17.47 -24.49
N PRO A 84 66.63 -16.83 -23.59
CA PRO A 84 67.30 -17.52 -22.49
C PRO A 84 66.32 -17.95 -21.39
N ASP A 85 66.65 -19.01 -20.66
CA ASP A 85 65.83 -19.52 -19.54
C ASP A 85 65.55 -18.46 -18.45
N THR A 86 66.42 -17.45 -18.31
CA THR A 86 66.22 -16.32 -17.39
C THR A 86 64.97 -15.50 -17.72
N ALA A 87 64.57 -15.44 -19.00
CA ALA A 87 63.38 -14.71 -19.44
C ALA A 87 62.08 -15.30 -18.87
N LYS A 88 62.07 -16.58 -18.49
CA LYS A 88 60.93 -17.20 -17.80
C LYS A 88 60.64 -16.51 -16.48
N LYS A 89 61.69 -16.27 -15.68
CA LYS A 89 61.54 -15.68 -14.35
C LYS A 89 61.06 -14.23 -14.46
N ASP A 90 61.61 -13.46 -15.39
CA ASP A 90 61.19 -12.08 -15.64
C ASP A 90 59.72 -12.01 -16.10
N ALA A 91 59.29 -12.97 -16.93
CA ALA A 91 57.90 -13.06 -17.38
C ALA A 91 56.93 -13.51 -16.27
N GLU A 92 57.36 -14.36 -15.33
CA GLU A 92 56.59 -14.70 -14.12
C GLU A 92 56.45 -13.50 -13.18
N GLU A 93 57.55 -12.78 -12.92
CA GLU A 93 57.55 -11.56 -12.10
C GLU A 93 56.67 -10.46 -12.72
N ALA A 94 56.64 -10.35 -14.05
CA ALA A 94 55.74 -9.44 -14.77
C ALA A 94 54.25 -9.84 -14.70
N LEU A 95 53.94 -11.12 -14.46
CA LEU A 95 52.57 -11.62 -14.37
C LEU A 95 51.95 -11.40 -12.98
N GLN A 96 52.76 -11.55 -11.92
CA GLN A 96 52.33 -11.40 -10.52
C GLN A 96 51.46 -10.17 -10.21
N PRO A 97 51.80 -8.93 -10.63
CA PRO A 97 50.96 -7.78 -10.31
C PRO A 97 49.55 -7.87 -10.91
N PHE A 98 49.39 -8.51 -12.07
CA PHE A 98 48.06 -8.68 -12.67
C PHE A 98 47.24 -9.76 -11.97
N GLU A 99 47.90 -10.83 -11.53
CA GLU A 99 47.26 -11.88 -10.73
C GLU A 99 46.73 -11.31 -9.42
N GLN A 100 47.56 -10.51 -8.73
CA GLN A 100 47.18 -9.85 -7.49
C GLN A 100 45.98 -8.91 -7.68
N ILE A 101 45.97 -8.09 -8.74
CA ILE A 101 44.84 -7.19 -9.03
C ILE A 101 43.54 -7.98 -9.29
N VAL A 102 43.61 -9.13 -9.96
CA VAL A 102 42.42 -9.99 -10.18
C VAL A 102 41.91 -10.54 -8.86
N ILE A 103 42.80 -11.04 -8.00
CA ILE A 103 42.43 -11.58 -6.68
C ILE A 103 41.77 -10.49 -5.84
N GLU A 104 42.41 -9.32 -5.72
CA GLU A 104 41.88 -8.19 -4.94
C GLU A 104 40.51 -7.73 -5.45
N ALA A 105 40.36 -7.56 -6.77
CA ALA A 105 39.08 -7.18 -7.36
C ALA A 105 37.98 -8.24 -7.14
N GLY A 106 38.36 -9.53 -7.17
CA GLY A 106 37.44 -10.64 -6.91
C GLY A 106 37.01 -10.72 -5.44
N GLU A 107 37.95 -10.48 -4.51
CA GLU A 107 37.67 -10.41 -3.07
C GLU A 107 36.72 -9.25 -2.75
N GLU A 108 36.98 -8.05 -3.27
CA GLU A 108 36.11 -6.88 -3.07
C GLU A 108 34.67 -7.14 -3.57
N LEU A 109 34.53 -7.76 -4.75
CA LEU A 109 33.24 -8.12 -5.33
C LEU A 109 32.50 -9.15 -4.45
N SER A 110 33.21 -10.17 -3.98
CA SER A 110 32.67 -11.21 -3.10
C SER A 110 32.20 -10.60 -1.77
N THR A 111 33.03 -9.76 -1.14
CA THR A 111 32.70 -9.05 0.10
C THR A 111 31.48 -8.16 -0.05
N ALA A 112 31.40 -7.36 -1.12
CA ALA A 112 30.24 -6.51 -1.38
C ALA A 112 28.95 -7.31 -1.57
N THR A 113 29.04 -8.47 -2.23
CA THR A 113 27.90 -9.38 -2.43
C THR A 113 27.42 -9.99 -1.11
N GLU A 114 28.36 -10.37 -0.24
CA GLU A 114 28.03 -10.94 1.07
C GLU A 114 27.42 -9.89 2.02
N TYR A 115 27.95 -8.67 2.06
CA TYR A 115 27.35 -7.58 2.84
C TYR A 115 25.95 -7.24 2.35
N LYS A 116 25.73 -7.16 1.02
CA LYS A 116 24.38 -7.01 0.47
C LYS A 116 23.44 -8.10 1.00
N ARG A 117 23.88 -9.36 0.98
CA ARG A 117 23.07 -10.50 1.43
C ARG A 117 22.70 -10.36 2.90
N GLN A 118 23.66 -10.03 3.76
CA GLN A 118 23.46 -9.87 5.20
C GLN A 118 22.50 -8.72 5.52
N ASP A 119 22.75 -7.53 4.97
CA ASP A 119 21.93 -6.34 5.23
C ASP A 119 20.49 -6.52 4.73
N VAL A 120 20.33 -7.13 3.55
CA VAL A 120 18.99 -7.44 3.01
C VAL A 120 18.24 -8.42 3.90
N LEU A 121 18.91 -9.47 4.39
CA LEU A 121 18.30 -10.44 5.30
C LEU A 121 17.88 -9.80 6.63
N GLU A 122 18.72 -8.94 7.20
CA GLU A 122 18.42 -8.20 8.44
C GLU A 122 17.21 -7.27 8.27
N LEU A 123 17.14 -6.53 7.15
CA LEU A 123 16.01 -5.66 6.84
C LEU A 123 14.72 -6.45 6.59
N VAL A 124 14.79 -7.57 5.88
CA VAL A 124 13.64 -8.46 5.68
C VAL A 124 13.16 -9.03 7.02
N GLN A 125 14.07 -9.41 7.91
CA GLN A 125 13.69 -9.88 9.24
C GLN A 125 13.05 -8.78 10.07
N SER A 126 13.61 -7.56 10.05
CA SER A 126 13.04 -6.40 10.73
C SER A 126 11.62 -6.08 10.24
N ILE A 127 11.36 -6.23 8.93
CA ILE A 127 10.01 -6.09 8.36
C ILE A 127 9.08 -7.18 8.89
N LYS A 128 9.54 -8.43 8.97
CA LYS A 128 8.75 -9.54 9.53
C LYS A 128 8.42 -9.33 11.00
N ASP A 129 9.36 -8.81 11.79
CA ASP A 129 9.15 -8.58 13.22
C ASP A 129 8.08 -7.51 13.48
N GLU A 130 7.93 -6.53 12.58
CA GLU A 130 6.90 -5.49 12.63
C GLU A 130 5.60 -5.89 11.88
N GLU A 131 5.57 -7.02 11.18
CA GLU A 131 4.47 -7.45 10.28
C GLU A 131 3.14 -7.56 11.02
N ILE A 132 3.14 -8.24 12.18
CA ILE A 132 1.92 -8.45 12.95
C ILE A 132 1.34 -7.13 13.46
N GLU A 133 2.19 -6.22 13.96
CA GLU A 133 1.75 -4.91 14.45
C GLU A 133 1.18 -4.07 13.29
N TYR A 134 1.82 -4.08 12.13
CA TYR A 134 1.34 -3.41 10.92
C TYR A 134 0.01 -3.97 10.42
N LEU A 135 -0.12 -5.29 10.29
CA LEU A 135 -1.36 -5.93 9.82
C LEU A 135 -2.51 -5.70 10.80
N THR A 136 -2.23 -5.73 12.11
CA THR A 136 -3.22 -5.40 13.14
C THR A 136 -3.67 -3.94 13.01
N ALA A 137 -2.73 -3.03 12.78
CA ALA A 137 -3.05 -1.62 12.55
C ALA A 137 -3.91 -1.42 11.29
N GLN A 138 -3.57 -2.10 10.19
CA GLN A 138 -4.35 -2.05 8.95
C GLN A 138 -5.77 -2.59 9.14
N ALA A 139 -5.91 -3.77 9.76
CA ALA A 139 -7.21 -4.36 10.04
C ALA A 139 -8.07 -3.44 10.91
N SER A 140 -7.47 -2.77 11.90
CA SER A 140 -8.18 -1.80 12.74
C SER A 140 -8.64 -0.57 11.96
N ALA A 141 -7.82 -0.03 11.06
CA ALA A 141 -8.17 1.11 10.23
C ALA A 141 -9.32 0.76 9.26
N ILE A 142 -9.20 -0.37 8.56
CA ILE A 142 -10.24 -0.87 7.64
C ILE A 142 -11.57 -1.08 8.37
N ASN A 143 -11.54 -1.69 9.56
CA ASN A 143 -12.76 -1.90 10.35
C ASN A 143 -13.42 -0.58 10.77
N GLN A 144 -12.61 0.43 11.13
CA GLN A 144 -13.13 1.75 11.48
C GLN A 144 -13.78 2.43 10.27
N GLU A 145 -13.09 2.45 9.12
CA GLU A 145 -13.63 3.03 7.89
C GLU A 145 -14.91 2.31 7.43
N ALA A 146 -14.95 0.98 7.54
CA ALA A 146 -16.13 0.18 7.23
C ALA A 146 -17.31 0.55 8.14
N GLN A 147 -17.07 0.72 9.45
CA GLN A 147 -18.11 1.15 10.39
C GLN A 147 -18.62 2.56 10.07
N GLU A 148 -17.73 3.49 9.75
CA GLU A 148 -18.09 4.85 9.35
C GLU A 148 -18.94 4.84 8.06
N ALA A 149 -18.57 4.03 7.07
CA ALA A 149 -19.32 3.84 5.84
C ALA A 149 -20.71 3.21 6.10
N MET A 150 -20.82 2.23 7.01
CA MET A 150 -22.11 1.64 7.40
C MET A 150 -23.02 2.68 8.07
N ILE A 151 -22.48 3.51 8.97
CA ILE A 151 -23.24 4.57 9.62
C ILE A 151 -23.72 5.60 8.57
N LEU A 152 -22.87 5.95 7.60
CA LEU A 152 -23.24 6.85 6.52
C LEU A 152 -24.36 6.25 5.65
N LYS A 153 -24.25 4.96 5.30
CA LYS A 153 -25.28 4.20 4.56
C LYS A 153 -26.60 4.20 5.33
N GLN A 154 -26.59 3.90 6.63
CA GLN A 154 -27.81 3.92 7.45
C GLN A 154 -28.45 5.30 7.47
N ARG A 155 -27.66 6.36 7.69
CA ARG A 155 -28.16 7.75 7.67
C ARG A 155 -28.74 8.13 6.31
N TYR A 156 -28.15 7.64 5.22
CA TYR A 156 -28.66 7.86 3.88
C TYR A 156 -30.01 7.16 3.70
N LEU A 157 -30.14 5.89 4.08
CA LEU A 157 -31.38 5.13 4.01
C LEU A 157 -32.49 5.75 4.89
N ASP A 158 -32.17 6.17 6.11
CA ASP A 158 -33.11 6.86 7.00
C ASP A 158 -33.62 8.18 6.37
N LYS A 159 -32.75 8.91 5.68
CA LYS A 159 -33.15 10.13 4.94
C LYS A 159 -34.05 9.80 3.77
N LEU A 160 -33.73 8.76 2.99
CA LEU A 160 -34.58 8.30 1.89
C LEU A 160 -35.97 7.92 2.40
N GLN A 161 -36.06 7.14 3.47
CA GLN A 161 -37.34 6.76 4.07
C GLN A 161 -38.15 7.98 4.51
N ARG A 162 -37.53 8.97 5.17
CA ARG A 162 -38.24 10.21 5.55
C ARG A 162 -38.75 11.00 4.35
N ILE A 163 -38.03 10.99 3.22
CA ILE A 163 -38.51 11.64 1.99
C ILE A 163 -39.68 10.82 1.41
N ALA A 164 -39.57 9.49 1.41
CA ALA A 164 -40.65 8.58 1.00
C ALA A 164 -41.93 8.85 1.80
N ASP A 165 -41.82 8.89 3.14
CA ASP A 165 -42.92 9.15 4.05
C ASP A 165 -43.56 10.52 3.80
N ARG A 166 -42.77 11.55 3.48
CA ARG A 166 -43.30 12.88 3.14
C ARG A 166 -44.14 12.86 1.86
N TYR A 167 -43.66 12.21 0.80
CA TYR A 167 -44.45 12.05 -0.43
C TYR A 167 -45.68 11.17 -0.18
N GLY A 168 -45.53 10.06 0.55
CA GLY A 168 -46.60 9.15 0.92
C GLY A 168 -47.70 9.82 1.75
N ASN A 169 -47.35 10.69 2.70
CA ASN A 169 -48.31 11.45 3.49
C ASN A 169 -49.15 12.40 2.63
N VAL A 170 -48.56 13.04 1.62
CA VAL A 170 -49.32 13.89 0.69
C VAL A 170 -50.28 13.07 -0.16
N MET A 171 -49.84 11.92 -0.68
CA MET A 171 -50.70 11.01 -1.43
C MET A 171 -51.83 10.43 -0.55
N GLY A 172 -51.51 10.08 0.71
CA GLY A 172 -52.48 9.58 1.68
C GLY A 172 -53.53 10.62 2.04
N LEU A 173 -53.12 11.88 2.26
CA LEU A 173 -54.04 12.99 2.48
C LEU A 173 -54.96 13.21 1.28
N GLU A 174 -54.41 13.20 0.07
CA GLU A 174 -55.19 13.35 -1.16
C GLU A 174 -56.22 12.22 -1.35
N LYS A 175 -55.83 10.99 -1.04
CA LYS A 175 -56.74 9.84 -1.05
C LYS A 175 -57.87 10.00 -0.02
N LEU A 176 -57.55 10.40 1.21
CA LEU A 176 -58.54 10.68 2.25
C LEU A 176 -59.51 11.79 1.84
N MET A 177 -59.01 12.86 1.21
CA MET A 177 -59.84 13.95 0.68
C MET A 177 -60.76 13.47 -0.45
N ALA A 178 -60.28 12.60 -1.34
CA ALA A 178 -61.08 12.01 -2.40
C ALA A 178 -62.19 11.10 -1.86
N GLU A 179 -61.87 10.24 -0.88
CA GLU A 179 -62.84 9.37 -0.22
C GLU A 179 -63.92 10.18 0.53
N ALA A 180 -63.51 11.20 1.29
CA ALA A 180 -64.43 12.06 2.04
C ALA A 180 -65.30 12.93 1.13
N SER A 181 -64.78 13.40 0.00
CA SER A 181 -65.60 14.16 -0.97
C SER A 181 -66.58 13.25 -1.69
N GLY A 182 -66.13 12.05 -2.08
CA GLY A 182 -66.97 11.05 -2.74
C GLY A 182 -68.15 10.59 -1.88
N SER A 183 -67.95 10.48 -0.56
CA SER A 183 -69.04 10.10 0.37
C SER A 183 -70.15 11.16 0.49
N VAL A 184 -69.87 12.41 0.11
CA VAL A 184 -70.84 13.52 0.07
C VAL A 184 -71.27 13.85 -1.38
N GLY A 185 -70.90 13.01 -2.35
CA GLY A 185 -71.28 13.18 -3.76
C GLY A 185 -70.51 14.28 -4.49
N VAL A 186 -69.39 14.76 -3.93
CA VAL A 186 -68.53 15.78 -4.53
C VAL A 186 -67.34 15.11 -5.20
N HIS A 187 -67.10 15.44 -6.48
CA HIS A 187 -65.91 14.96 -7.17
C HIS A 187 -64.67 15.74 -6.71
N HIS A 188 -63.67 15.04 -6.17
CA HIS A 188 -62.38 15.62 -5.82
C HIS A 188 -61.35 15.35 -6.92
N GLU A 189 -60.81 16.43 -7.49
CA GLU A 189 -59.73 16.35 -8.47
C GLU A 189 -58.37 16.26 -7.74
N MET A 190 -57.61 15.19 -7.99
CA MET A 190 -56.30 14.98 -7.37
C MET A 190 -55.27 16.00 -7.92
N LYS A 191 -54.94 17.02 -7.10
CA LYS A 191 -53.99 18.10 -7.40
C LYS A 191 -52.77 18.14 -6.48
N LEU A 192 -52.84 17.59 -5.26
CA LEU A 192 -51.78 17.69 -4.26
C LEU A 192 -50.53 16.92 -4.67
N SER A 193 -50.67 15.70 -5.20
CA SER A 193 -49.54 14.93 -5.74
C SER A 193 -48.82 15.63 -6.91
N LYS A 194 -49.56 16.31 -7.78
CA LYS A 194 -48.99 17.10 -8.88
C LYS A 194 -48.25 18.34 -8.35
N VAL A 195 -48.86 19.06 -7.41
CA VAL A 195 -48.27 20.26 -6.81
C VAL A 195 -46.98 19.94 -6.08
N ILE A 196 -46.94 18.87 -5.26
CA ILE A 196 -45.70 18.51 -4.56
C ILE A 196 -44.60 18.09 -5.54
N SER A 197 -44.94 17.37 -6.61
CA SER A 197 -43.98 16.97 -7.64
C SER A 197 -43.39 18.18 -8.38
N GLU A 198 -44.20 19.20 -8.66
CA GLU A 198 -43.72 20.45 -9.29
C GLU A 198 -42.83 21.26 -8.32
N LEU A 199 -43.22 21.35 -7.05
CA LEU A 199 -42.45 22.06 -6.02
C LEU A 199 -41.11 21.40 -5.69
N THR A 200 -40.98 20.10 -5.95
CA THR A 200 -39.75 19.34 -5.71
C THR A 200 -39.03 18.96 -7.00
N LYS A 201 -39.39 19.49 -8.16
CA LYS A 201 -38.80 19.11 -9.47
C LYS A 201 -37.27 19.28 -9.55
N ASP A 202 -36.73 20.25 -8.82
CA ASP A 202 -35.29 20.54 -8.78
C ASP A 202 -34.58 19.77 -7.66
N ALA A 203 -35.31 18.98 -6.87
CA ALA A 203 -34.72 18.11 -5.87
C ALA A 203 -33.97 16.94 -6.55
N PRO A 204 -32.79 16.56 -6.04
CA PRO A 204 -31.99 15.48 -6.63
C PRO A 204 -32.62 14.08 -6.47
N LEU A 205 -33.69 13.94 -5.69
CA LEU A 205 -34.43 12.70 -5.49
C LEU A 205 -35.93 12.98 -5.67
N GLN A 206 -36.51 12.41 -6.72
CA GLN A 206 -37.93 12.54 -7.01
C GLN A 206 -38.73 11.39 -6.37
N SER A 207 -40.05 11.57 -6.23
CA SER A 207 -40.95 10.54 -5.68
C SER A 207 -40.82 9.18 -6.38
N LYS A 208 -40.63 9.20 -7.70
CA LYS A 208 -40.40 8.02 -8.55
C LYS A 208 -39.08 7.28 -8.28
N ASP A 209 -38.07 7.98 -7.77
CA ASP A 209 -36.73 7.43 -7.51
C ASP A 209 -36.64 6.79 -6.11
N ILE A 210 -37.67 7.01 -5.28
CA ILE A 210 -37.70 6.63 -3.85
C ILE A 210 -38.62 5.41 -3.62
N SER A 211 -39.10 4.74 -4.68
CA SER A 211 -39.83 3.46 -4.55
C SER A 211 -38.87 2.33 -4.14
N LEU A 212 -38.39 2.40 -2.90
CA LEU A 212 -37.70 1.30 -2.26
C LEU A 212 -38.74 0.25 -1.92
N ASP A 213 -38.60 -0.92 -2.53
CA ASP A 213 -39.13 -2.16 -1.99
C ASP A 213 -38.53 -2.34 -0.58
N ILE A 214 -39.30 -1.95 0.44
CA ILE A 214 -38.92 -1.95 1.86
C ILE A 214 -38.47 -3.36 2.32
N ALA A 215 -38.87 -4.41 1.60
CA ALA A 215 -38.42 -5.78 1.85
C ALA A 215 -36.93 -5.99 1.54
N SER A 216 -36.38 -5.31 0.53
CA SER A 216 -34.98 -5.46 0.09
C SER A 216 -33.95 -4.74 1.00
N VAL A 217 -34.39 -3.72 1.74
CA VAL A 217 -33.53 -2.94 2.66
C VAL A 217 -33.22 -3.72 3.93
N THR A 218 -34.15 -4.56 4.39
CA THR A 218 -33.99 -5.35 5.63
C THR A 218 -33.04 -6.54 5.43
N SER A 219 -32.94 -7.08 4.21
CA SER A 219 -31.99 -8.16 3.87
C SER A 219 -30.53 -7.70 3.71
N ALA A 220 -30.29 -6.40 3.51
CA ALA A 220 -28.94 -5.84 3.36
C ALA A 220 -28.30 -5.37 4.69
N LEU A 221 -28.96 -5.66 5.82
CA LEU A 221 -28.58 -5.30 7.19
C LEU A 221 -28.30 -6.53 8.10
N ARG A 222 -28.40 -7.75 7.55
CA ARG A 222 -27.88 -8.97 8.19
C ARG A 222 -26.54 -9.35 7.56
#